data_AF-A0A0A7GBL5-F1
#
_entry.id   AF-A0A0A7GBL5-F1
#
_cell.length_a   1.000
_cell.length_b   1.000
_cell.length_c   1.000
_cell.angle_alpha   90.00
_cell.angle_beta   90.00
_cell.angle_gamma   90.00
#
_symmetry.space_group_name_H-M   'P 1'
#
loop_
_entity.id
_entity.type
_entity.pdbx_description
1 polymer ?
#
loop_
_entity_poly.entity_id
_entity_poly.type
_entity_poly.pdbx_seq_one_letter_code
_entity_poly.pdbx_strand_id
1 'polypeptide(L)'
;MAFAFKVVNRDRQIEECTPLFEEEKYAKQKEQLLEMLEPLKEASETGLIVDESKCTGCANCIVVCPVHAAEDAYGSGSGFGPKIDDPIYRLENGVLKIINVQRCRRYGKNRILCVACRENCPSDAISFLEG
;
A
#
# COMPACT_ATOMS: atom_id res chain seq x y z
N MET A 1 -5.10 20.65 14.47
CA MET A 1 -4.29 20.11 13.34
C MET A 1 -3.58 18.79 13.68
N ALA A 2 -3.12 18.55 14.91
CA ALA A 2 -2.39 17.30 15.23
C ALA A 2 -3.21 16.00 15.10
N PHE A 3 -4.52 16.02 15.35
CA PHE A 3 -5.35 14.80 15.31
C PHE A 3 -5.60 14.30 13.88
N ALA A 4 -6.07 15.17 12.98
CA ALA A 4 -6.33 14.81 11.58
C ALA A 4 -5.07 14.24 10.89
N PHE A 5 -3.90 14.85 11.12
CA PHE A 5 -2.63 14.34 10.61
C PHE A 5 -2.29 12.94 11.15
N LYS A 6 -2.59 12.66 12.43
CA LYS A 6 -2.39 11.34 13.04
C LYS A 6 -3.36 10.30 12.47
N VAL A 7 -4.60 10.68 12.16
CA VAL A 7 -5.56 9.78 11.49
C VAL A 7 -5.07 9.41 10.09
N VAL A 8 -4.64 10.39 9.29
CA VAL A 8 -4.10 10.15 7.94
C VAL A 8 -2.84 9.27 7.98
N ASN A 9 -1.96 9.46 8.97
CA ASN A 9 -0.80 8.59 9.17
C ASN A 9 -1.10 7.26 9.87
N ARG A 10 -2.37 6.97 10.19
CA ARG A 10 -2.82 5.76 10.92
C ARG A 10 -2.25 5.61 12.33
N ASP A 11 -1.77 6.70 12.93
CA ASP A 11 -1.32 6.75 14.32
C ASP A 11 -2.49 6.80 15.31
N ARG A 12 -3.69 7.16 14.83
CA ARG A 12 -4.94 7.26 15.60
C ARG A 12 -6.15 6.87 14.79
N GLN A 13 -7.18 6.40 15.48
CA GLN A 13 -8.47 6.04 14.89
C GLN A 13 -9.38 7.27 14.79
N ILE A 14 -10.18 7.37 13.71
CA ILE A 14 -11.07 8.54 13.51
C ILE A 14 -12.18 8.56 14.57
N GLU A 15 -12.54 7.38 15.07
CA GLU A 15 -13.49 7.11 16.15
C GLU A 15 -13.10 7.78 17.47
N GLU A 16 -11.82 8.10 17.67
CA GLU A 16 -11.35 8.86 18.83
C GLU A 16 -11.81 10.34 18.81
N CYS A 17 -12.37 10.82 17.70
CA CYS A 17 -12.93 12.17 17.61
C CYS A 17 -14.31 12.23 18.27
N THR A 18 -14.34 12.32 19.59
CA THR A 18 -15.56 12.38 20.41
C THR A 18 -16.63 13.33 19.86
N PRO A 19 -16.30 14.59 19.48
CA PRO A 19 -17.30 15.52 18.94
C PRO A 19 -17.97 15.01 17.65
N LEU A 20 -17.21 14.36 16.77
CA LEU A 20 -17.69 13.89 15.45
C LEU A 20 -18.68 12.73 15.58
N PHE A 21 -18.54 11.90 16.63
CA PHE A 21 -19.35 10.70 16.82
C PHE A 21 -20.50 10.88 17.83
N GLU A 22 -20.38 11.81 18.78
CA GLU A 22 -21.39 12.03 19.83
C GLU A 22 -22.35 13.19 19.53
N GLU A 23 -21.95 14.20 18.76
CA GLU A 23 -22.80 15.35 18.47
C GLU A 23 -23.55 15.19 17.13
N GLU A 24 -24.88 15.16 17.15
CA GLU A 24 -25.70 14.99 15.94
C GLU A 24 -25.49 16.09 14.89
N LYS A 25 -25.08 17.29 15.30
CA LYS A 25 -24.84 18.42 14.39
C LYS A 25 -23.73 18.15 13.37
N TYR A 26 -22.89 17.13 13.59
CA TYR A 26 -21.83 16.72 12.68
C TYR A 26 -22.16 15.45 11.88
N ALA A 27 -23.39 14.93 11.93
CA ALA A 27 -23.75 13.68 11.27
C ALA A 27 -23.42 13.67 9.77
N LYS A 28 -23.70 14.78 9.07
CA LYS A 28 -23.39 14.92 7.64
C LYS A 28 -21.89 14.98 7.37
N GLN A 29 -21.14 15.73 8.18
CA GLN A 29 -19.69 15.85 8.06
C GLN A 29 -18.99 14.52 8.37
N LYS A 30 -19.52 13.75 9.33
CA LYS A 30 -19.06 12.40 9.65
C LYS A 30 -19.21 11.47 8.44
N GLU A 31 -20.37 11.45 7.80
CA GLU A 31 -20.62 10.62 6.62
C GLU A 31 -19.66 10.97 5.48
N GLN A 32 -19.54 12.26 5.15
CA GLN A 32 -18.61 12.75 4.12
C GLN A 32 -17.15 12.40 4.44
N LEU A 33 -16.75 12.54 5.71
CA LEU A 33 -15.37 12.23 6.11
C LEU A 33 -15.09 10.72 6.00
N LEU A 34 -16.02 9.86 6.41
CA LEU A 34 -15.85 8.41 6.30
C LEU A 34 -15.74 7.98 4.83
N GLU A 35 -16.54 8.56 3.94
CA GLU A 35 -16.44 8.34 2.49
C GLU A 35 -15.05 8.73 1.94
N MET A 36 -14.52 9.89 2.36
CA MET A 36 -13.18 10.34 1.95
C MET A 36 -12.05 9.45 2.50
N LEU A 37 -12.26 8.81 3.65
CA LEU A 37 -11.28 7.93 4.29
C LEU A 37 -11.39 6.48 3.81
N GLU A 38 -12.43 6.10 3.05
CA GLU A 38 -12.64 4.72 2.56
C GLU A 38 -11.39 4.15 1.84
N PRO A 39 -10.68 4.90 0.96
CA PRO A 39 -9.48 4.40 0.31
C PRO A 39 -8.34 4.05 1.26
N LEU A 40 -8.30 4.63 2.48
CA LEU A 40 -7.30 4.28 3.49
C LEU A 40 -7.48 2.85 4.02
N LYS A 41 -8.68 2.27 3.92
CA LYS A 41 -8.93 0.88 4.34
C LYS A 41 -8.33 -0.11 3.34
N GLU A 42 -8.37 0.22 2.05
CA GLU A 42 -7.87 -0.65 0.97
C GLU A 42 -6.35 -0.59 0.83
N ALA A 43 -5.76 0.59 1.11
CA ALA A 43 -4.33 0.76 1.07
C ALA A 43 -3.62 -0.01 2.18
N SER A 44 -2.53 -0.69 1.84
CA SER A 44 -1.61 -1.25 2.83
C SER A 44 -1.01 -0.14 3.72
N GLU A 45 -0.31 -0.51 4.79
CA GLU A 45 0.35 0.43 5.72
C GLU A 45 1.33 1.41 5.04
N THR A 46 1.80 1.09 3.83
CA THR A 46 2.69 1.95 3.05
C THR A 46 1.99 2.83 2.02
N GLY A 47 0.66 2.80 2.00
CA GLY A 47 -0.18 3.40 0.97
C GLY A 47 -0.28 2.54 -0.30
N LEU A 48 0.50 1.47 -0.43
CA LEU A 48 0.51 0.62 -1.62
C LEU A 48 -0.84 -0.08 -1.83
N ILE A 49 -1.37 0.04 -3.04
CA ILE A 49 -2.60 -0.58 -3.53
C ILE A 49 -2.26 -1.37 -4.80
N VAL A 50 -2.87 -2.55 -4.94
CA VAL A 50 -2.81 -3.37 -6.16
C VAL A 50 -4.23 -3.60 -6.66
N ASP A 51 -4.54 -3.04 -7.82
CA ASP A 51 -5.78 -3.30 -8.56
C ASP A 51 -5.64 -4.62 -9.33
N GLU A 52 -6.20 -5.68 -8.76
CA GLU A 52 -6.14 -7.03 -9.32
C GLU A 52 -6.80 -7.13 -10.69
N SER A 53 -7.79 -6.27 -10.99
CA SER A 53 -8.50 -6.28 -12.28
C SER A 53 -7.64 -5.79 -13.44
N LYS A 54 -6.62 -4.97 -13.14
CA LYS A 54 -5.65 -4.45 -14.12
C LYS A 54 -4.35 -5.25 -14.14
N CYS A 55 -4.10 -6.09 -13.14
CA CYS A 55 -2.86 -6.81 -13.03
C CYS A 55 -2.74 -7.86 -14.15
N THR A 56 -1.66 -7.79 -14.93
CA THR A 56 -1.38 -8.73 -16.02
C THR A 56 -0.40 -9.85 -15.65
N GLY A 57 0.07 -9.87 -14.40
CA GLY A 57 1.02 -10.89 -13.94
C GLY A 57 2.43 -10.79 -14.52
N CYS A 58 2.79 -9.67 -15.15
CA CYS A 58 4.07 -9.50 -15.85
C CYS A 58 5.33 -9.51 -14.96
N ALA A 59 5.19 -9.54 -13.63
CA ALA A 59 6.27 -9.55 -12.64
C ALA A 59 7.26 -8.36 -12.65
N ASN A 60 7.07 -7.33 -13.49
CA ASN A 60 7.99 -6.17 -13.54
C ASN A 60 8.20 -5.52 -12.17
N CYS A 61 7.14 -5.38 -11.39
CA CYS A 61 7.18 -4.82 -10.03
C CYS A 61 8.09 -5.62 -9.06
N ILE A 62 8.23 -6.93 -9.27
CA ILE A 62 9.13 -7.81 -8.52
C ILE A 62 10.57 -7.58 -8.97
N VAL A 63 10.81 -7.61 -10.29
CA VAL A 63 12.15 -7.45 -10.88
C VAL A 63 12.78 -6.11 -10.47
N VAL A 64 12.01 -5.02 -10.53
CA VAL A 64 12.50 -3.66 -10.24
C VAL A 64 12.53 -3.35 -8.74
N CYS A 65 11.98 -4.21 -7.89
CA CYS A 65 11.93 -3.96 -6.45
C CYS A 65 13.35 -4.03 -5.86
N PRO A 66 13.89 -2.93 -5.30
CA PRO A 66 15.27 -2.92 -4.80
C PRO A 66 15.50 -3.86 -3.62
N VAL A 67 14.45 -4.24 -2.88
CA VAL A 67 14.53 -5.19 -1.76
C VAL A 67 14.65 -6.61 -2.30
N HIS A 68 13.79 -6.97 -3.26
CA HIS A 68 13.84 -8.27 -3.92
C HIS A 68 15.16 -8.48 -4.65
N ALA A 69 15.62 -7.48 -5.41
CA ALA A 69 16.90 -7.54 -6.12
C ALA A 69 18.11 -7.67 -5.16
N ALA A 70 18.05 -7.06 -3.97
CA ALA A 70 19.14 -7.15 -2.99
C ALA A 70 19.19 -8.50 -2.28
N GLU A 71 18.05 -9.13 -2.03
CA GLU A 71 17.98 -10.38 -1.25
C GLU A 71 18.02 -11.63 -2.13
N ASP A 72 17.44 -11.58 -3.32
CA ASP A 72 17.44 -12.67 -4.28
C ASP A 72 17.45 -12.14 -5.72
N ALA A 73 18.62 -11.65 -6.15
CA ALA A 73 18.82 -11.13 -7.50
C ALA A 73 18.48 -12.17 -8.57
N TYR A 74 18.83 -13.45 -8.35
CA TYR A 74 18.59 -14.51 -9.32
C TYR A 74 17.10 -14.84 -9.42
N GLY A 75 16.41 -15.09 -8.31
CA GLY A 75 14.96 -15.35 -8.33
C GLY A 75 14.19 -14.18 -8.91
N SER A 76 14.48 -12.96 -8.46
CA SER A 76 13.83 -11.73 -8.95
C SER A 76 14.05 -11.52 -10.44
N GLY A 77 15.25 -11.79 -10.95
CA GLY A 77 15.60 -11.64 -12.37
C GLY A 77 15.24 -12.83 -13.27
N SER A 78 14.86 -13.98 -12.71
CA SER A 78 14.57 -15.21 -13.46
C SER A 78 13.17 -15.26 -14.09
N GLY A 79 12.28 -14.31 -13.74
CA GLY A 79 10.88 -14.29 -14.15
C GLY A 79 9.93 -15.14 -13.30
N PHE A 80 10.45 -16.00 -12.40
CA PHE A 80 9.64 -16.78 -11.45
C PHE A 80 9.35 -16.04 -10.13
N GLY A 81 10.01 -14.91 -9.91
CA GLY A 81 9.94 -14.14 -8.67
C GLY A 81 10.91 -14.63 -7.59
N PRO A 82 10.95 -13.94 -6.43
CA PRO A 82 11.93 -14.18 -5.38
C PRO A 82 11.66 -15.52 -4.71
N LYS A 83 12.70 -16.31 -4.46
CA LYS A 83 12.65 -17.60 -3.75
C LYS A 83 12.72 -17.46 -2.23
N ILE A 84 12.74 -16.23 -1.72
CA ILE A 84 12.65 -15.96 -0.29
C ILE A 84 11.25 -16.34 0.22
N ASP A 85 11.17 -16.85 1.44
CA ASP A 85 9.91 -17.33 2.02
C ASP A 85 8.88 -16.21 2.22
N ASP A 86 9.36 -15.02 2.55
CA ASP A 86 8.57 -13.87 2.97
C ASP A 86 8.85 -12.61 2.13
N PRO A 87 8.53 -12.62 0.82
CA PRO A 87 8.78 -11.50 -0.07
C PRO A 87 7.75 -10.38 0.14
N ILE A 88 8.04 -9.16 -0.35
CA ILE A 88 7.01 -8.10 -0.44
C ILE A 88 5.85 -8.54 -1.36
N TYR A 89 6.18 -9.16 -2.50
CA TYR A 89 5.22 -9.56 -3.52
C TYR A 89 5.35 -11.04 -3.86
N ARG A 90 4.22 -11.65 -4.22
CA ARG A 90 4.15 -12.97 -4.86
C ARG A 90 3.13 -12.92 -5.98
N LEU A 91 3.41 -13.62 -7.07
CA LEU A 91 2.39 -13.87 -8.09
C LEU A 91 1.63 -15.14 -7.72
N GLU A 92 0.31 -15.02 -7.60
CA GLU A 92 -0.60 -16.12 -7.33
C GLU A 92 -1.66 -16.14 -8.43
N ASN A 93 -1.74 -17.24 -9.19
CA ASN A 93 -2.67 -17.40 -10.32
C ASN A 93 -2.58 -16.24 -11.35
N GLY A 94 -1.38 -15.72 -11.59
CA GLY A 94 -1.16 -14.62 -12.54
C GLY A 94 -1.49 -13.23 -12.00
N VAL A 95 -1.86 -13.10 -10.73
CA VAL A 95 -2.16 -11.81 -10.08
C VAL A 95 -1.13 -11.51 -8.99
N LEU A 96 -0.72 -10.25 -8.91
CA LEU A 96 0.21 -9.78 -7.88
C LEU A 96 -0.48 -9.70 -6.53
N LYS A 97 0.09 -10.37 -5.52
CA LYS A 97 -0.34 -10.30 -4.12
C LYS A 97 0.73 -9.66 -3.26
N ILE A 98 0.30 -8.84 -2.30
CA ILE A 98 1.18 -8.27 -1.27
C ILE A 98 1.28 -9.31 -0.14
N ILE A 99 2.48 -9.81 0.12
CA ILE A 99 2.72 -10.82 1.16
C ILE A 99 3.25 -10.15 2.43
N ASN A 100 4.34 -9.37 2.31
CA ASN A 100 4.89 -8.64 3.45
C ASN A 100 5.24 -7.19 3.11
N VAL A 101 4.30 -6.29 3.42
CA VAL A 101 4.49 -4.84 3.24
C VAL A 101 5.52 -4.25 4.21
N GLN A 102 5.82 -4.91 5.32
CA GLN A 102 6.80 -4.43 6.33
C GLN A 102 8.22 -4.35 5.76
N ARG A 103 8.50 -5.14 4.72
CA ARG A 103 9.80 -5.13 4.02
C ARG A 103 9.89 -4.05 2.96
N CYS A 104 8.78 -3.39 2.63
CA CYS A 104 8.76 -2.31 1.67
C CYS A 104 9.58 -1.13 2.20
N ARG A 105 10.38 -0.49 1.34
CA ARG A 105 11.15 0.71 1.73
C ARG A 105 10.30 1.90 2.15
N ARG A 106 8.99 1.86 1.88
CA ARG A 106 8.00 2.84 2.32
C ARG A 106 7.45 2.54 3.72
N TYR A 107 7.84 1.44 4.35
CA TYR A 107 7.42 1.05 5.69
C TYR A 107 8.32 1.64 6.78
N GLY A 108 7.73 1.90 7.96
CA GLY A 108 8.45 2.30 9.17
C GLY A 108 8.82 3.78 9.24
N LYS A 109 9.58 4.13 10.28
CA LYS A 109 9.97 5.53 10.60
C LYS A 109 10.94 6.15 9.60
N ASN A 110 11.82 5.33 9.04
CA ASN A 110 12.82 5.74 8.05
C ASN A 110 12.35 5.44 6.61
N ARG A 111 11.03 5.50 6.37
CA ARG A 111 10.46 5.26 5.06
C ARG A 111 11.02 6.23 4.03
N ILE A 112 11.41 5.71 2.87
CA ILE A 112 11.76 6.53 1.71
C ILE A 112 10.64 6.49 0.69
N LEU A 113 10.53 7.55 -0.11
CA LEU A 113 9.61 7.62 -1.24
C LEU A 113 10.11 6.73 -2.38
N CYS A 114 9.82 5.43 -2.27
CA CYS A 114 10.05 4.48 -3.35
C CYS A 114 8.80 4.40 -4.24
N VAL A 115 9.00 4.43 -5.56
CA VAL A 115 7.92 4.35 -6.56
C VAL A 115 8.18 3.29 -7.64
N ALA A 116 9.26 2.51 -7.50
CA ALA A 116 9.77 1.63 -8.56
C ALA A 116 8.72 0.67 -9.13
N CYS A 117 7.89 0.06 -8.27
CA CYS A 117 6.85 -0.86 -8.71
C CYS A 117 5.71 -0.17 -9.47
N ARG A 118 5.32 1.06 -9.09
CA ARG A 118 4.31 1.86 -9.79
C ARG A 118 4.81 2.28 -11.17
N GLU A 119 5.98 2.89 -11.23
CA GLU A 119 6.53 3.48 -12.48
C GLU A 119 6.86 2.42 -13.55
N ASN A 120 6.98 1.14 -13.16
CA ASN A 120 7.25 0.04 -14.07
C ASN A 120 6.05 -0.91 -14.24
N CYS A 121 4.86 -0.51 -13.77
CA CYS A 121 3.63 -1.26 -14.00
C CYS A 121 3.03 -0.85 -15.35
N PRO A 122 3.06 -1.69 -16.39
CA PRO A 122 2.57 -1.32 -17.72
C PRO A 122 1.04 -1.20 -17.81
N SER A 123 0.32 -1.70 -16.81
CA SER A 123 -1.15 -1.70 -16.77
C SER A 123 -1.73 -0.76 -15.71
N ASP A 124 -0.88 0.06 -15.06
CA ASP A 124 -1.28 0.96 -13.98
C ASP A 124 -2.07 0.24 -12.86
N ALA A 125 -1.75 -1.03 -12.62
CA ALA A 125 -2.36 -1.85 -11.57
C ALA A 125 -1.82 -1.53 -10.18
N ILE A 126 -0.72 -0.78 -10.07
CA ILE A 126 -0.10 -0.45 -8.80
C ILE A 126 -0.21 1.05 -8.57
N SER A 127 -0.74 1.44 -7.43
CA SER A 127 -0.80 2.84 -7.01
C SER A 127 -0.38 2.99 -5.55
N PHE A 128 -0.15 4.24 -5.14
CA PHE A 128 0.03 4.59 -3.75
C PHE A 128 -1.04 5.60 -3.37
N LEU A 129 -1.68 5.38 -2.23
CA LEU A 129 -2.44 6.42 -1.56
C LEU A 129 -1.42 7.43 -1.01
N GLU A 130 -1.23 8.50 -1.76
CA GLU A 130 -0.37 9.62 -1.38
C GLU A 130 -1.12 10.45 -0.34
N GLY A 131 -0.46 10.75 0.77
CA GLY A 131 -0.96 11.63 1.83
C GLY A 131 -0.34 13.01 1.75
#